data_AF-A0A3N5ESU7-F1
#
_entry.id   AF-A0A3N5ESU7-F1
#
_cell.length_a   1.000
_cell.length_b   1.000
_cell.length_c   1.000
_cell.angle_alpha   90.00
_cell.angle_beta   90.00
_cell.angle_gamma   90.00
#
_symmetry.space_group_name_H-M   'P 1'
#
loop_
_entity.id
_entity.type
_entity.pdbx_description
1 polymer ?
#
loop_
_entity_poly.entity_id
_entity_poly.type
_entity_poly.pdbx_seq_one_letter_code
_entity_poly.pdbx_strand_id
1 'polypeptide(L)' 'MDLSGLKFLSSSTYTVVGEIGRGGMGIVLLAEKNSEGVADLVALKTIRTKSADHELRLKQEANIDTGLRHENNG' A
#
# COMPACT_ATOMS: atom_id res chain seq x y z
N MET A 1 -25.00 -20.19 5.29
CA MET A 1 -23.66 -20.81 5.44
C MET A 1 -22.80 -19.77 6.14
N ASP A 2 -22.29 -20.09 7.33
CA ASP A 2 -21.40 -19.18 8.07
C ASP A 2 -19.97 -19.38 7.53
N LEU A 3 -19.35 -18.30 7.06
CA LEU A 3 -17.99 -18.29 6.48
C LEU A 3 -17.00 -17.54 7.37
N SER A 4 -17.39 -17.25 8.61
CA SER A 4 -16.57 -16.51 9.57
C SER A 4 -15.25 -17.24 9.83
N GLY A 5 -14.13 -16.55 9.60
CA GLY A 5 -12.78 -17.08 9.84
C GLY A 5 -12.20 -17.94 8.72
N LEU A 6 -12.87 -18.06 7.56
CA LEU A 6 -12.29 -18.69 6.38
C LEU A 6 -10.98 -18.00 5.99
N LYS A 7 -9.89 -18.76 5.96
CA LYS A 7 -8.57 -18.33 5.50
C LYS A 7 -8.15 -19.19 4.34
N PHE A 8 -7.66 -18.56 3.28
CA PHE A 8 -7.09 -19.22 2.12
C PHE A 8 -5.83 -18.46 1.71
N LEU A 9 -4.93 -19.15 1.01
CA LEU A 9 -3.77 -18.49 0.41
C LEU A 9 -4.27 -17.64 -0.75
N SER A 10 -3.92 -16.36 -0.75
CA SER A 10 -4.18 -15.47 -1.88
C SER A 10 -2.87 -14.94 -2.43
N SER A 11 -2.74 -14.93 -3.75
CA SER A 11 -1.62 -14.30 -4.44
C SER A 11 -1.99 -12.91 -4.95
N SER A 12 -1.03 -12.00 -4.99
CA SER A 12 -1.22 -10.68 -5.60
C SER A 12 0.02 -10.28 -6.38
N THR A 13 -0.20 -9.78 -7.59
CA THR A 13 0.84 -9.18 -8.43
C THR A 13 0.64 -7.68 -8.51
N TYR A 14 1.73 -6.93 -8.61
CA TYR A 14 1.71 -5.48 -8.70
C TYR A 14 2.46 -5.05 -9.96
N THR A 15 1.77 -4.36 -10.85
CA THR A 15 2.35 -3.81 -12.08
C THR A 15 2.43 -2.29 -11.93
N VAL A 16 3.64 -1.73 -11.94
CA VAL A 16 3.83 -0.28 -11.84
C VAL A 16 3.35 0.38 -13.12
N VAL A 17 2.43 1.34 -12.98
CA VAL A 17 1.91 2.17 -14.07
C VAL A 17 2.78 3.41 -14.26
N GLY A 18 3.18 4.05 -13.16
CA GLY A 18 4.04 5.23 -13.21
C GLY A 18 4.22 5.93 -11.86
N GLU A 19 5.04 6.97 -11.84
CA GLU A 19 5.20 7.85 -10.69
C GLU A 19 4.05 8.87 -10.63
N ILE A 20 3.45 9.02 -9.45
CA ILE A 20 2.40 10.02 -9.19
C ILE A 20 2.81 11.06 -8.15
N GLY A 21 3.95 10.87 -7.49
CA GLY A 21 4.44 11.82 -6.51
C GLY A 21 5.86 11.53 -6.06
N ARG A 22 6.56 12.60 -5.68
CA ARG A 22 7.95 12.53 -5.22
C ARG A 22 8.18 13.54 -4.11
N GLY A 23 8.79 13.06 -3.03
CA GLY A 23 9.14 13.90 -1.87
C GLY A 23 10.53 13.61 -1.35
N GLY A 24 10.89 14.25 -0.24
CA GLY A 24 12.20 14.09 0.41
C GLY A 24 12.49 12.67 0.89
N MET A 25 11.44 11.92 1.28
CA MET A 25 11.60 10.55 1.79
C MET A 25 11.55 9.47 0.71
N GLY A 26 10.94 9.74 -0.45
CA GLY A 26 10.47 8.66 -1.29
C GLY A 26 9.83 9.03 -2.61
N ILE A 27 9.34 7.98 -3.28
CA ILE A 27 8.56 8.03 -4.51
C ILE A 27 7.24 7.32 -4.24
N VAL A 28 6.15 7.91 -4.72
CA VAL A 28 4.81 7.32 -4.74
C VAL A 28 4.53 6.89 -6.18
N LEU A 29 4.25 5.60 -6.35
CA LEU A 29 3.95 4.98 -7.62
C LEU A 29 2.47 4.62 -7.68
N LEU A 30 1.83 4.84 -8.83
CA LEU A 30 0.58 4.19 -9.16
C LEU A 30 0.90 2.78 -9.66
N ALA A 31 0.22 1.78 -9.12
CA ALA A 31 0.32 0.41 -9.55
C ALA A 31 -1.05 -0.22 -9.70
N GLU A 32 -1.18 -1.13 -10.66
CA GLU A 32 -2.29 -2.06 -10.74
C GLU A 32 -1.96 -3.28 -9.87
N LYS A 33 -2.80 -3.53 -8.87
CA LYS A 33 -2.77 -4.74 -8.06
C LYS A 33 -3.76 -5.73 -8.67
N ASN A 34 -3.27 -6.87 -9.14
CA ASN A 34 -4.12 -7.98 -9.54
C ASN A 34 -4.12 -9.04 -8.44
N SER A 35 -5.30 -9.32 -7.89
CA SER A 35 -5.53 -10.38 -6.92
C SER A 35 -6.51 -11.37 -7.52
N GLU A 36 -5.98 -12.43 -8.12
CA GLU A 36 -6.77 -13.56 -8.62
C GLU A 36 -7.88 -13.14 -9.60
N GLY A 37 -7.56 -12.18 -10.48
CA GLY A 37 -8.48 -11.67 -11.51
C GLY A 37 -9.23 -10.39 -11.12
N VAL A 38 -9.11 -9.93 -9.86
CA VAL A 38 -9.61 -8.62 -9.43
C VAL A 38 -8.49 -7.60 -9.56
N ALA A 39 -8.73 -6.52 -10.33
CA ALA A 39 -7.77 -5.44 -10.53
C ALA A 39 -8.17 -4.19 -9.74
N ASP A 40 -7.25 -3.71 -8.91
CA ASP A 40 -7.37 -2.47 -8.15
C ASP A 40 -6.25 -1.50 -8.53
N LEU A 41 -6.54 -0.20 -8.58
CA LEU A 41 -5.49 0.82 -8.61
C LEU A 41 -5.06 1.16 -7.18
N VAL A 42 -3.76 1.06 -6.91
CA VAL A 42 -3.18 1.32 -5.60
C VAL A 42 -1.99 2.29 -5.70
N ALA A 43 -1.76 3.04 -4.62
CA ALA A 43 -0.54 3.82 -4.46
C ALA A 43 0.50 3.01 -3.68
N LEU A 44 1.71 2.86 -4.24
CA LEU A 44 2.86 2.24 -3.58
C LEU A 44 3.85 3.33 -3.15
N LYS A 45 4.05 3.47 -1.84
CA LYS A 45 5.06 4.38 -1.29
C LYS A 45 6.38 3.65 -1.06
N THR A 46 7.46 4.19 -1.61
CA THR A 46 8.81 3.61 -1.53
C THR A 46 9.80 4.58 -0.89
N ILE A 47 10.83 4.07 -0.23
CA ILE A 47 11.96 4.85 0.28
C ILE A 47 13.15 4.74 -0.69
N ARG A 48 13.86 5.85 -0.94
CA ARG A 48 14.98 5.86 -1.90
C ARG A 48 16.25 5.20 -1.40
N THR A 49 16.47 5.26 -0.08
CA THR A 49 17.67 4.74 0.55
C THR A 49 17.25 3.90 1.73
N LYS A 50 17.66 2.62 1.71
CA LYS A 50 17.43 1.69 2.81
C LYS A 50 18.36 2.06 3.97
N SER A 51 17.81 2.75 4.96
CA SER A 51 18.42 2.96 6.26
C SER A 51 17.44 2.53 7.35
N ALA A 52 17.96 2.13 8.52
CA ALA A 52 17.11 1.74 9.65
C ALA A 52 16.14 2.85 10.05
N ASP A 53 16.60 4.11 10.04
CA ASP A 53 15.78 5.28 10.38
C ASP A 53 14.64 5.51 9.38
N HIS A 54 14.90 5.40 8.07
CA HIS A 54 13.87 5.57 7.05
C HIS A 54 12.86 4.42 7.07
N GLU A 55 13.31 3.19 7.32
CA GLU A 55 12.42 2.05 7.46
C GLU A 55 11.51 2.20 8.68
N LEU A 56 12.05 2.67 9.81
CA LEU A 56 11.28 2.93 11.02
C LEU A 56 10.22 4.02 10.78
N ARG A 57 10.60 5.13 10.14
CA ARG A 57 9.67 6.22 9.80
C ARG A 57 8.56 5.77 8.86
N LEU A 58 8.89 4.97 7.84
CA LEU A 58 7.89 4.41 6.92
C LEU A 58 6.90 3.49 7.65
N LYS A 59 7.40 2.64 8.56
CA LYS A 59 6.55 1.78 9.40
C LYS A 59 5.64 2.59 10.32
N GLN A 60 6.15 3.66 10.93
CA GLN A 60 5.36 4.55 11.78
C GLN A 60 4.23 5.22 10.99
N GLU A 61 4.53 5.74 9.80
CA GLU A 61 3.52 6.35 8.92
C GLU A 61 2.44 5.34 8.54
N ALA A 62 2.82 4.14 8.07
CA ALA A 62 1.87 3.08 7.72
C ALA A 62 0.96 2.71 8.91
N ASN A 63 1.49 2.62 10.13
CA ASN A 63 0.71 2.31 11.32
C ASN A 63 -0.28 3.42 11.68
N ILE A 64 0.11 4.69 11.54
CA ILE A 64 -0.77 5.85 11.78
C ILE A 64 -1.90 5.84 10.76
N ASP A 65 -1.59 5.73 9.46
CA ASP A 65 -2.57 5.73 8.38
C ASP A 65 -3.57 4.57 8.52
N THR A 66 -3.09 3.37 8.89
CA THR A 66 -3.95 2.20 9.09
C THR A 66 -4.92 2.38 10.27
N GLY A 67 -4.50 3.15 11.28
CA GLY A 67 -5.32 3.46 12.46
C GLY A 67 -6.36 4.56 12.22
N LEU A 68 -6.19 5.37 11.18
CA LEU A 68 -7.11 6.44 10.83
C LEU A 68 -8.14 5.93 9.82
N ARG A 69 -9.34 5.60 10.30
CA ARG A 69 -10.50 5.31 9.46
C ARG A 69 -11.49 6.45 9.57
N HIS A 70 -11.45 7.37 8.61
CA HIS A 70 -12.40 8.45 8.51
C HIS A 70 -12.77 8.66 7.05
N GLU A 71 -14.03 8.49 6.70
CA GLU A 71 -14.53 8.89 5.39
C GLU A 71 -14.61 10.42 5.36
N ASN A 72 -13.73 11.07 4.61
CA ASN A 72 -13.82 12.52 4.40
C ASN A 72 -14.70 12.78 3.18
N ASN A 73 -16.02 12.70 3.39
CA ASN A 73 -17.03 13.02 2.39
C ASN A 73 -17.16 14.55 2.31
N GLY A 74 -16.37 15.16 1.43
CA GLY A 74 -16.48 16.56 1.04
C GLY A 74 -17.58 16.80 0.01
#